data_AF-A0AA42YER7-F1
#
_entry.id   AF-A0AA42YER7-F1
#
_cell.length_a   1.000
_cell.length_b   1.000
_cell.length_c   1.000
_cell.angle_alpha   90.00
_cell.angle_beta   90.00
_cell.angle_gamma   90.00
#
_symmetry.space_group_name_H-M   'P 1'
#
loop_
_entity.id
_entity.type
_entity.pdbx_description
1 polymer ?
#
loop_
_entity_poly.entity_id
_entity_poly.type
_entity_poly.pdbx_seq_one_letter_code
_entity_poly.pdbx_strand_id
1 'polypeptide(L)'
;RISGPLLDRIDMHVEVPAVPITKLQAARNGTGTAEAAARVLAARDRQQSRQGPGTNGNLDSSAVDRHCAVDAAGRRLLEAAFDRLGLSARALHRIQRVGRTIADLDGAEKLRTEHLAEAIQYRSLDRRVVA
;
A
#
# COMPACT_ATOMS: atom_id res chain seq x y z
N ARG A 1 24.95 2.14 1.02
CA ARG A 1 24.17 0.92 0.70
C ARG A 1 23.28 0.61 1.90
N ILE A 2 21.96 0.56 1.74
CA ILE A 2 21.03 0.23 2.83
C ILE A 2 20.96 -1.30 2.95
N SER A 3 20.90 -1.84 4.18
CA SER A 3 20.87 -3.30 4.38
C SER A 3 19.50 -3.89 4.06
N GLY A 4 19.47 -5.10 3.49
CA GLY A 4 18.24 -5.84 3.19
C GLY A 4 17.28 -5.97 4.39
N PRO A 5 17.75 -6.33 5.60
CA PRO A 5 16.90 -6.38 6.79
C PRO A 5 16.26 -5.05 7.19
N LEU A 6 16.88 -3.91 6.84
CA LEU A 6 16.28 -2.59 7.06
C LEU A 6 15.19 -2.31 6.02
N LEU A 7 15.45 -2.64 4.75
CA LEU A 7 14.48 -2.45 3.66
C LEU A 7 13.20 -3.27 3.87
N ASP A 8 13.30 -4.48 4.44
CA ASP A 8 12.13 -5.30 4.80
C ASP A 8 11.23 -4.66 5.89
N ARG A 9 11.73 -3.61 6.57
CA ARG A 9 10.97 -2.83 7.54
C ARG A 9 10.25 -1.61 6.94
N ILE A 10 10.49 -1.29 5.67
CA ILE A 10 9.85 -0.17 4.98
C ILE A 10 8.65 -0.72 4.18
N ASP A 11 7.46 -0.17 4.45
CA ASP A 11 6.22 -0.64 3.82
C ASP A 11 6.08 -0.23 2.36
N MET A 12 6.66 0.92 1.97
CA MET A 12 6.53 1.51 0.64
C MET A 12 7.79 2.29 0.27
N HIS A 13 8.16 2.19 -1.01
CA HIS A 13 9.15 3.04 -1.65
C HIS A 13 8.50 3.73 -2.85
N VAL A 14 8.70 5.04 -2.97
CA VAL A 14 8.19 5.83 -4.09
C VAL A 14 9.30 6.76 -4.56
N GLU A 15 9.63 6.68 -5.84
CA GLU A 15 10.55 7.63 -6.47
C GLU A 15 9.79 8.90 -6.82
N VAL A 16 10.25 10.03 -6.30
CA VAL A 16 9.65 11.34 -6.57
C VAL A 16 10.60 12.10 -7.49
N PRO A 17 10.31 12.22 -8.80
CA PRO A 17 11.16 12.94 -9.71
C PRO A 17 11.15 14.44 -9.39
N ALA A 18 12.25 15.12 -9.69
CA ALA A 18 12.33 16.57 -9.55
C ALA A 18 11.26 17.25 -10.43
N VAL A 19 10.51 18.19 -9.85
CA VAL A 19 9.47 18.94 -10.55
C VAL A 19 10.07 20.26 -11.07
N PRO A 20 9.99 20.58 -12.38
CA PRO A 20 10.45 21.86 -12.92
C PRO A 20 9.74 23.05 -12.24
N ILE A 21 10.48 24.13 -11.98
CA ILE A 21 9.95 25.34 -11.32
C ILE A 21 8.71 25.92 -12.03
N THR A 22 8.68 25.84 -13.36
CA THR A 22 7.57 26.28 -14.19
C THR A 22 6.27 25.51 -13.91
N LYS A 23 6.37 24.21 -13.57
CA LYS A 23 5.21 23.40 -13.15
C LYS A 23 4.79 23.68 -11.70
N LEU A 24 5.71 24.11 -10.84
CA LEU A 24 5.38 24.52 -9.47
C LEU A 24 4.66 25.87 -9.42
N GLN A 25 4.99 26.77 -10.34
CA GLN A 25 4.40 28.11 -10.45
C GLN A 25 3.06 28.13 -11.19
N ALA A 26 2.75 27.10 -11.98
CA ALA A 26 1.43 26.97 -12.60
C ALA A 26 0.35 26.77 -11.53
N ALA A 27 -0.77 27.49 -11.65
CA ALA A 27 -1.94 27.28 -10.80
C ALA A 27 -2.38 25.81 -10.88
N ARG A 28 -2.36 25.11 -9.75
CA ARG A 28 -2.64 23.67 -9.70
C ARG A 28 -4.15 23.43 -9.72
N ASN A 29 -4.65 22.80 -10.78
CA ASN A 29 -5.94 22.11 -10.79
C ASN A 29 -5.75 20.71 -10.19
N GLY A 30 -5.55 20.63 -8.87
CA GLY A 30 -5.38 19.36 -8.14
C GLY A 30 -6.35 19.23 -6.98
N THR A 31 -6.44 18.01 -6.44
CA THR A 31 -7.19 17.73 -5.20
C THR A 31 -6.76 18.69 -4.10
N GLY A 32 -7.72 19.45 -3.58
CA GLY A 32 -7.47 20.36 -2.46
C GLY A 32 -7.19 19.61 -1.17
N THR A 33 -6.50 20.24 -0.21
CA THR A 33 -6.20 19.62 1.10
C THR A 33 -7.46 19.16 1.82
N ALA A 34 -8.55 19.92 1.74
CA ALA A 34 -9.83 19.55 2.35
C ALA A 34 -10.44 18.28 1.74
N GLU A 35 -10.39 18.16 0.41
CA GLU A 35 -10.86 16.98 -0.33
C GLU A 35 -10.00 15.75 0.00
N ALA A 36 -8.68 15.91 0.03
CA ALA A 36 -7.75 14.85 0.42
C ALA A 36 -7.99 14.40 1.88
N ALA A 37 -8.19 15.35 2.79
CA ALA A 37 -8.49 15.06 4.19
C ALA A 37 -9.80 14.28 4.35
N ALA A 38 -10.86 14.68 3.64
CA ALA A 38 -12.14 13.98 3.65
C ALA A 38 -12.01 12.54 3.17
N ARG A 39 -11.26 12.30 2.08
CA ARG A 39 -10.99 10.94 1.57
C ARG A 39 -10.23 10.08 2.59
N VAL A 40 -9.22 10.64 3.25
CA VAL A 40 -8.46 9.92 4.29
C VAL A 40 -9.32 9.60 5.51
N LEU A 41 -10.16 10.53 5.96
CA LEU A 41 -11.07 10.30 7.08
C LEU A 41 -12.06 9.17 6.78
N ALA A 42 -12.69 9.19 5.59
CA ALA A 42 -13.60 8.13 5.18
C ALA A 42 -12.92 6.75 5.17
N ALA A 43 -11.67 6.65 4.71
CA ALA A 43 -10.91 5.41 4.77
C ALA A 43 -10.61 4.97 6.22
N ARG A 44 -10.29 5.90 7.12
CA ARG A 44 -10.07 5.60 8.55
C ARG A 44 -11.35 5.15 9.25
N ASP A 45 -12.50 5.73 8.91
CA ASP A 45 -13.79 5.31 9.47
C ASP A 45 -14.12 3.88 9.06
N ARG A 46 -13.85 3.51 7.79
CA ARG A 46 -13.99 2.11 7.32
C ARG A 46 -13.06 1.15 8.08
N GLN A 47 -11.82 1.55 8.34
CA GLN A 47 -10.87 0.76 9.12
C GLN A 47 -11.41 0.54 10.54
N GLN A 48 -11.76 1.62 11.24
CA GLN A 48 -12.25 1.57 12.61
C GLN A 48 -13.54 0.75 12.74
N SER A 49 -14.47 0.91 11.80
CA SER A 49 -15.71 0.14 11.77
C SER A 49 -15.45 -1.37 11.58
N ARG A 50 -14.42 -1.72 10.82
CA ARG A 50 -14.09 -3.12 10.49
C ARG A 50 -13.31 -3.83 11.60
N GLN A 51 -12.37 -3.14 12.25
CA GLN A 51 -11.36 -3.78 13.10
C GLN A 51 -11.22 -3.16 14.50
N GLY A 52 -12.03 -2.15 14.84
CA GLY A 52 -11.88 -1.37 16.07
C GLY A 52 -10.80 -0.30 15.97
N PRO A 53 -10.39 0.30 17.11
CA PRO A 53 -9.45 1.41 17.13
C PRO A 53 -8.13 1.10 16.41
N GLY A 54 -7.70 2.01 15.53
CA GLY A 54 -6.43 1.91 14.81
C GLY A 54 -6.60 1.92 13.29
N THR A 55 -5.51 1.55 12.61
CA THR A 55 -5.41 1.54 11.15
C THR A 55 -4.97 0.19 10.62
N ASN A 56 -5.07 -0.03 9.30
CA ASN A 56 -4.56 -1.25 8.67
C ASN A 56 -3.08 -1.51 9.00
N GLY A 57 -2.27 -0.46 9.24
CA GLY A 57 -0.87 -0.60 9.63
C GLY A 57 -0.65 -1.23 11.02
N ASN A 58 -1.68 -1.21 11.88
CA ASN A 58 -1.64 -1.79 13.22
C ASN A 58 -2.07 -3.26 13.26
N LEU A 59 -2.49 -3.83 12.13
CA LEU A 59 -2.95 -5.22 12.06
C LEU A 59 -1.79 -6.20 12.32
N ASP A 60 -2.02 -7.10 13.27
CA ASP A 60 -1.22 -8.30 13.46
C ASP A 60 -1.52 -9.36 12.38
N SER A 61 -0.78 -10.47 12.37
CA SER A 61 -0.95 -11.51 11.35
C SER A 61 -2.36 -12.09 11.30
N SER A 62 -2.99 -12.36 12.45
CA SER A 62 -4.33 -12.93 12.53
C SER A 62 -5.39 -11.94 12.00
N ALA A 63 -5.20 -10.66 12.28
CA ALA A 63 -6.07 -9.61 11.81
C ALA A 63 -5.86 -9.32 10.31
N VAL A 64 -4.64 -9.47 9.77
CA VAL A 64 -4.37 -9.44 8.32
C VAL A 64 -5.11 -10.57 7.61
N ASP A 65 -5.01 -11.81 8.10
CA ASP A 65 -5.69 -12.96 7.48
C ASP A 65 -7.21 -12.75 7.43
N ARG A 66 -7.77 -12.12 8.47
CA ARG A 66 -9.21 -11.85 8.60
C ARG A 66 -9.69 -10.69 7.73
N HIS A 67 -8.99 -9.57 7.75
CA HIS A 67 -9.48 -8.31 7.16
C HIS A 67 -8.93 -8.04 5.76
N CYS A 68 -7.82 -8.67 5.40
CA CYS A 68 -7.13 -8.53 4.11
C CYS A 68 -7.20 -9.80 3.28
N ALA A 69 -8.25 -10.62 3.47
CA ALA A 69 -8.50 -11.80 2.65
C ALA A 69 -8.59 -11.41 1.16
N VAL A 70 -7.93 -12.20 0.32
CA VAL A 70 -7.85 -12.01 -1.14
C VAL A 70 -8.56 -13.16 -1.84
N ASP A 71 -9.11 -12.89 -3.01
CA ASP A 71 -9.67 -13.93 -3.87
C ASP A 71 -8.57 -14.79 -4.51
N ALA A 72 -8.97 -15.79 -5.30
CA ALA A 72 -8.05 -16.68 -5.99
C ALA A 72 -7.11 -15.94 -6.97
N ALA A 73 -7.56 -14.84 -7.58
CA ALA A 73 -6.73 -14.06 -8.49
C ALA A 73 -5.67 -13.25 -7.73
N GLY A 74 -6.06 -12.61 -6.63
CA GLY A 74 -5.16 -11.89 -5.75
C GLY A 74 -4.11 -12.80 -5.12
N ARG A 75 -4.48 -14.03 -4.73
CA ARG A 75 -3.52 -15.03 -4.24
C ARG A 75 -2.47 -15.40 -5.28
N ARG A 76 -2.87 -15.71 -6.51
CA ARG A 76 -1.93 -16.00 -7.61
C ARG A 76 -0.99 -14.82 -7.89
N LEU A 77 -1.50 -13.59 -7.80
CA LEU A 77 -0.67 -12.39 -7.97
C LEU A 77 0.37 -12.27 -6.86
N LEU A 78 -0.01 -12.51 -5.60
CA LEU A 78 0.90 -12.47 -4.46
C LEU A 78 1.97 -13.57 -4.55
N GLU A 79 1.61 -14.78 -4.94
CA GLU A 79 2.55 -15.89 -5.17
C GLU A 79 3.55 -15.55 -6.27
N ALA A 80 3.08 -15.05 -7.42
CA ALA A 80 3.97 -14.63 -8.50
C ALA A 80 4.90 -13.47 -8.09
N ALA A 81 4.41 -12.53 -7.29
CA ALA A 81 5.22 -11.43 -6.76
C ALA A 81 6.26 -11.94 -5.75
N PHE A 82 5.90 -12.90 -4.90
CA PHE A 82 6.80 -13.53 -3.94
C PHE A 82 8.01 -14.16 -4.64
N ASP A 83 7.76 -14.99 -5.65
CA ASP A 83 8.81 -15.68 -6.40
C ASP A 83 9.68 -14.70 -7.21
N ARG A 84 9.04 -13.76 -7.92
CA ARG A 84 9.73 -12.84 -8.84
C ARG A 84 10.55 -11.78 -8.11
N LEU A 85 10.08 -11.30 -6.96
CA LEU A 85 10.72 -10.23 -6.20
C LEU A 85 11.54 -10.76 -5.00
N GLY A 86 11.50 -12.07 -4.72
CA GLY A 86 12.23 -12.68 -3.61
C GLY A 86 11.74 -12.17 -2.25
N LEU A 87 10.42 -11.97 -2.11
CA LEU A 87 9.83 -11.39 -0.92
C LEU A 87 9.85 -12.35 0.26
N SER A 88 9.80 -11.80 1.48
CA SER A 88 9.55 -12.57 2.69
C SER A 88 8.04 -12.74 2.92
N ALA A 89 7.64 -13.70 3.76
CA ALA A 89 6.25 -13.81 4.21
C ALA A 89 5.75 -12.52 4.90
N ARG A 90 6.65 -11.82 5.61
CA ARG A 90 6.36 -10.51 6.21
C ARG A 90 6.07 -9.44 5.15
N ALA A 91 6.82 -9.46 4.06
CA ALA A 91 6.59 -8.55 2.94
C ALA A 91 5.21 -8.78 2.29
N LEU A 92 4.72 -10.02 2.22
CA LEU A 92 3.35 -10.31 1.76
C LEU A 92 2.29 -9.70 2.67
N HIS A 93 2.41 -9.86 3.99
CA HIS A 93 1.48 -9.22 4.93
C HIS A 93 1.51 -7.69 4.82
N ARG A 94 2.69 -7.10 4.59
CA ARG A 94 2.82 -5.66 4.32
C ARG A 94 2.07 -5.25 3.05
N ILE A 95 2.24 -5.99 1.96
CA ILE A 95 1.52 -5.75 0.70
C ILE A 95 0.01 -5.83 0.93
N GLN A 96 -0.47 -6.82 1.68
CA GLN A 96 -1.88 -6.95 2.01
C GLN A 96 -2.41 -5.75 2.84
N ARG A 97 -1.65 -5.27 3.83
CA ARG A 97 -2.02 -4.07 4.62
C ARG A 97 -2.07 -2.80 3.77
N VAL A 98 -1.09 -2.62 2.89
CA VAL A 98 -1.04 -1.48 1.95
C VAL A 98 -2.21 -1.58 0.97
N GLY A 99 -2.41 -2.74 0.35
CA GLY A 99 -3.52 -3.01 -0.56
C GLY A 99 -4.89 -2.79 0.12
N ARG A 100 -5.05 -3.19 1.38
CA ARG A 100 -6.27 -2.92 2.14
C ARG A 100 -6.51 -1.42 2.34
N THR A 101 -5.45 -0.66 2.58
CA THR A 101 -5.54 0.80 2.71
C THR A 101 -5.94 1.46 1.39
N ILE A 102 -5.41 0.97 0.27
CA ILE A 102 -5.80 1.41 -1.08
C ILE A 102 -7.29 1.11 -1.32
N ALA A 103 -7.75 -0.10 -0.97
CA ALA A 103 -9.16 -0.47 -1.06
C ALA A 103 -10.07 0.46 -0.24
N ASP A 104 -9.67 0.79 1.00
CA ASP A 104 -10.45 1.68 1.86
C ASP A 104 -10.50 3.13 1.31
N LEU A 105 -9.42 3.57 0.64
CA LEU A 105 -9.33 4.87 -0.06
C LEU A 105 -10.12 4.91 -1.37
N ASP A 106 -10.35 3.75 -2.01
CA ASP A 106 -11.26 3.56 -3.16
C ASP A 106 -12.72 3.39 -2.71
N GLY A 107 -12.95 3.17 -1.42
CA GLY A 107 -14.28 2.84 -0.89
C GLY A 107 -14.72 1.41 -1.18
N ALA A 108 -13.80 0.54 -1.59
CA ALA A 108 -14.08 -0.86 -1.86
C ALA A 108 -14.18 -1.68 -0.56
N GLU A 109 -15.27 -2.44 -0.43
CA GLU A 109 -15.48 -3.33 0.72
C GLU A 109 -14.48 -4.49 0.77
N LYS A 110 -14.12 -5.02 -0.41
CA LYS A 110 -13.21 -6.15 -0.57
C LYS A 110 -11.85 -5.72 -1.11
N LEU A 111 -10.82 -6.44 -0.70
CA LEU A 111 -9.48 -6.30 -1.25
C LEU A 111 -9.43 -6.98 -2.64
N ARG A 112 -9.42 -6.17 -3.70
CA ARG A 112 -9.34 -6.62 -5.11
C ARG A 112 -7.90 -6.75 -5.60
N THR A 113 -7.73 -7.48 -6.70
CA THR A 113 -6.43 -7.70 -7.35
C THR A 113 -5.74 -6.40 -7.76
N GLU A 114 -6.48 -5.39 -8.22
CA GLU A 114 -5.91 -4.08 -8.61
C GLU A 114 -5.25 -3.33 -7.43
N HIS A 115 -5.83 -3.39 -6.23
CA HIS A 115 -5.24 -2.78 -5.05
C HIS A 115 -3.94 -3.49 -4.63
N LEU A 116 -3.89 -4.82 -4.79
CA LEU A 116 -2.68 -5.60 -4.56
C LEU A 116 -1.60 -5.26 -5.59
N ALA A 117 -1.99 -5.14 -6.86
CA ALA A 117 -1.08 -4.77 -7.93
C ALA A 117 -0.42 -3.42 -7.65
N GLU A 118 -1.21 -2.40 -7.26
CA GLU A 118 -0.69 -1.10 -6.85
C GLU A 118 0.25 -1.21 -5.63
N ALA A 119 -0.14 -1.95 -4.59
CA ALA A 119 0.70 -2.17 -3.41
C ALA A 119 2.05 -2.83 -3.74
N ILE A 120 2.07 -3.79 -4.68
CA ILE A 120 3.30 -4.45 -5.16
C ILE A 120 4.20 -3.46 -5.91
N GLN A 121 3.64 -2.51 -6.66
CA GLN A 121 4.46 -1.51 -7.37
C GLN A 121 5.26 -0.64 -6.39
N TYR A 122 4.69 -0.31 -5.23
CA TYR A 122 5.40 0.40 -4.17
C TYR A 122 6.55 -0.40 -3.52
N ARG A 123 6.69 -1.70 -3.82
CA ARG A 123 7.80 -2.57 -3.35
C ARG A 123 8.81 -2.91 -4.41
N SER A 124 8.51 -2.67 -5.68
CA SER A 124 9.39 -3.02 -6.79
C SER A 124 10.72 -2.23 -6.79
N LEU A 125 10.78 -1.13 -6.03
CA LEU A 125 12.00 -0.34 -5.81
C LEU A 125 12.96 -0.94 -4.78
N ASP A 126 12.54 -1.92 -3.95
CA ASP A 126 13.39 -2.59 -2.95
C ASP A 126 14.70 -3.10 -3.59
N ARG A 127 14.65 -3.52 -4.87
CA ARG A 127 15.81 -4.05 -5.60
C ARG A 127 16.73 -2.98 -6.20
N ARG A 128 16.20 -1.83 -6.63
CA ARG A 128 17.04 -0.75 -7.20
C ARG A 128 17.93 -0.08 -6.16
N VAL A 129 17.56 -0.15 -4.89
CA VAL A 129 18.34 0.41 -3.77
C VAL A 129 19.48 -0.54 -3.34
N VAL A 130 19.34 -1.85 -3.61
CA VAL A 130 20.31 -2.88 -3.18
C VAL A 130 21.31 -3.24 -4.28
N ALA A 131 20.87 -3.25 -5.55
CA ALA A 131 21.72 -3.48 -6.72
C ALA A 131 22.76 -2.36 -6.86
#